data_AF-A0A212LRB3-F1
#
_entry.id   AF-A0A212LRB3-F1
#
_cell.length_a   1.000
_cell.length_b   1.000
_cell.length_c   1.000
_cell.angle_alpha   90.00
_cell.angle_beta   90.00
_cell.angle_gamma   90.00
#
_symmetry.space_group_name_H-M   'P 1'
#
loop_
_entity.id
_entity.type
_entity.pdbx_description
1 polymer ?
#
loop_
_entity_poly.entity_id
_entity_poly.type
_entity_poly.pdbx_seq_one_letter_code
_entity_poly.pdbx_strand_id
1 'polypeptide(L)'
;MSIFRELRNECLIRELQRELNTDVLLFGFDGIVYFGNLQKIDDCRVAFLTPAIEAESNAEILSPGGEVVDAKFIHVDLWQIVAKATGVRTNPFSNDYCPGADGVSQRTETNERQESRELICILRRMIGDNVVITTLGGFIFQGTLGNVDDELAFISVDEIFGPATSSGISDDTVSTAVINLAAIASASRSTEC
;
A
#
# COMPACT_ATOMS: atom_id res chain seq x y z
N MET A 1 -4.07 -28.32 -2.94
CA MET A 1 -4.21 -27.00 -3.60
C MET A 1 -5.01 -26.08 -2.70
N SER A 2 -4.35 -25.26 -1.89
CA SER A 2 -5.01 -24.17 -1.14
C SER A 2 -3.92 -23.19 -0.70
N ILE A 3 -3.54 -22.26 -1.57
CA ILE A 3 -2.49 -21.24 -1.29
C ILE A 3 -3.07 -19.81 -1.31
N PHE A 4 -4.38 -19.65 -1.52
CA PHE A 4 -5.05 -18.38 -1.23
C PHE A 4 -5.24 -18.26 0.28
N ARG A 5 -4.18 -17.88 0.99
CA ARG A 5 -4.28 -17.35 2.34
C ARG A 5 -4.91 -15.97 2.21
N GLU A 6 -6.16 -15.85 2.61
CA GLU A 6 -6.84 -14.56 2.76
C GLU A 6 -5.93 -13.64 3.59
N LEU A 7 -5.50 -12.50 3.05
CA LEU A 7 -4.83 -11.41 3.81
C LEU A 7 -5.88 -10.67 4.63
N ARG A 8 -6.68 -11.44 5.36
CA ARG A 8 -7.83 -10.94 6.10
C ARG A 8 -7.31 -10.22 7.34
N ASN A 9 -7.14 -8.91 7.21
CA ASN A 9 -6.79 -8.04 8.31
C ASN A 9 -7.99 -7.14 8.64
N GLU A 10 -8.79 -7.57 9.61
CA GLU A 10 -9.97 -6.82 10.05
C GLU A 10 -9.59 -5.46 10.66
N CYS A 11 -8.38 -5.32 11.22
CA CYS A 11 -7.90 -4.05 11.76
C CYS A 11 -7.61 -3.05 10.63
N LEU A 12 -6.99 -3.48 9.53
CA LEU A 12 -6.82 -2.64 8.34
C LEU A 12 -8.18 -2.16 7.80
N ILE A 13 -9.14 -3.08 7.71
CA ILE A 13 -10.50 -2.77 7.25
C ILE A 13 -11.19 -1.76 8.18
N ARG A 14 -11.04 -1.91 9.50
CA ARG A 14 -11.56 -0.93 10.48
C ARG A 14 -10.93 0.45 10.32
N GLU A 15 -9.62 0.51 10.05
CA GLU A 15 -8.95 1.78 9.76
C GLU A 15 -9.48 2.41 8.47
N LEU A 16 -9.75 1.62 7.42
CA LEU A 16 -10.41 2.14 6.20
C LEU A 16 -11.84 2.61 6.47
N GLN A 17 -12.59 1.92 7.33
CA GLN A 17 -13.95 2.35 7.72
C GLN A 17 -13.96 3.67 8.49
N ARG A 18 -12.86 4.05 9.13
CA ARG A 18 -12.74 5.37 9.79
C ARG A 18 -12.42 6.51 8.82
N GLU A 19 -11.97 6.17 7.62
CA GLU A 19 -11.53 7.11 6.58
C GLU A 19 -12.50 7.18 5.40
N LEU A 20 -13.78 6.84 5.61
CA LEU A 20 -14.79 7.01 4.58
C LEU A 20 -14.89 8.48 4.13
N ASN A 21 -15.17 8.66 2.84
CA ASN A 21 -15.20 9.92 2.10
C ASN A 21 -13.84 10.62 1.97
N THR A 22 -12.74 9.87 2.06
CA THR A 22 -11.39 10.40 1.81
C THR A 22 -10.73 9.74 0.61
N ASP A 23 -9.78 10.44 0.00
CA ASP A 23 -8.99 9.92 -1.11
C ASP A 23 -7.93 8.96 -0.58
N VAL A 24 -7.94 7.73 -1.10
CA VAL A 24 -7.09 6.64 -0.64
C VAL A 24 -6.41 5.95 -1.80
N LEU A 25 -5.21 5.45 -1.51
CA LEU A 25 -4.46 4.51 -2.32
C LEU A 25 -4.52 3.14 -1.66
N LEU A 26 -4.95 2.12 -2.40
CA LEU A 26 -4.99 0.73 -1.92
C LEU A 26 -4.00 -0.10 -2.74
N PHE A 27 -3.11 -0.79 -2.05
CA PHE A 27 -2.08 -1.62 -2.68
C PHE A 27 -2.48 -3.09 -2.56
N GLY A 28 -2.64 -3.78 -3.69
CA GLY A 28 -3.00 -5.19 -3.76
C GLY A 28 -1.78 -6.11 -3.75
N PHE A 29 -1.89 -7.33 -3.20
CA PHE A 29 -0.78 -8.31 -3.24
C PHE A 29 -0.39 -8.74 -4.67
N ASP A 30 -1.27 -8.47 -5.64
CA ASP A 30 -1.09 -8.71 -7.07
C ASP A 30 -0.22 -7.64 -7.76
N GLY A 31 0.19 -6.61 -7.03
CA GLY A 31 0.96 -5.49 -7.56
C GLY A 31 0.09 -4.39 -8.20
N ILE A 32 -1.24 -4.48 -8.08
CA ILE A 32 -2.16 -3.45 -8.55
C ILE A 32 -2.30 -2.35 -7.49
N VAL A 33 -2.34 -1.10 -7.93
CA VAL A 33 -2.67 0.04 -7.06
C VAL A 33 -4.01 0.62 -7.50
N TYR A 34 -4.91 0.79 -6.55
CA TYR A 34 -6.22 1.41 -6.76
C TYR A 34 -6.23 2.79 -6.12
N PHE A 35 -6.63 3.80 -6.87
CA PHE A 35 -6.75 5.18 -6.40
C PHE A 35 -8.17 5.69 -6.56
N GLY A 36 -8.68 6.36 -5.53
CA GLY A 36 -9.96 7.06 -5.60
C GLY A 36 -10.50 7.41 -4.22
N ASN A 37 -11.70 7.99 -4.19
CA ASN A 37 -12.37 8.35 -2.96
C ASN A 37 -13.13 7.15 -2.37
N LEU A 38 -12.82 6.77 -1.13
CA LEU A 38 -13.46 5.65 -0.46
C LEU A 38 -14.86 5.99 0.04
N GLN A 39 -15.90 5.58 -0.67
CA GLN A 39 -17.28 5.93 -0.33
C GLN A 39 -17.90 4.99 0.70
N LYS A 40 -17.66 3.68 0.55
CA LYS A 40 -18.24 2.67 1.44
C LYS A 40 -17.43 1.38 1.43
N ILE A 41 -17.63 0.58 2.47
CA ILE A 41 -17.13 -0.78 2.58
C ILE A 41 -18.33 -1.69 2.88
N ASP A 42 -18.64 -2.58 1.95
CA ASP A 42 -19.69 -3.58 2.13
C ASP A 42 -19.08 -4.87 2.71
N ASP A 43 -19.79 -5.46 3.69
CA ASP A 43 -19.48 -6.75 4.31
C ASP A 43 -18.03 -6.91 4.83
N CYS A 44 -17.39 -5.81 5.24
CA CYS A 44 -15.97 -5.78 5.64
C CYS A 44 -15.05 -6.43 4.61
N ARG A 45 -15.42 -6.36 3.33
CA ARG A 45 -14.71 -7.05 2.26
C ARG A 45 -14.60 -6.22 1.00
N VAL A 46 -15.64 -5.53 0.57
CA VAL A 46 -15.60 -4.82 -0.72
C VAL A 46 -15.58 -3.33 -0.47
N ALA A 47 -14.47 -2.68 -0.80
CA ALA A 47 -14.38 -1.23 -0.84
C ALA A 47 -14.89 -0.68 -2.17
N PHE A 48 -15.61 0.43 -2.11
CA PHE A 48 -16.14 1.14 -3.26
C PHE A 48 -15.40 2.46 -3.39
N LEU A 49 -14.66 2.61 -4.48
CA LEU A 49 -13.96 3.84 -4.82
C LEU A 49 -14.73 4.59 -5.90
N THR A 50 -14.92 5.89 -5.69
CA THR A 50 -15.43 6.84 -6.70
C THR A 50 -14.31 7.79 -7.13
N PRO A 51 -14.54 8.69 -8.10
CA PRO A 51 -13.57 9.71 -8.46
C PRO A 51 -13.04 10.45 -7.23
N ALA A 52 -11.74 10.73 -7.22
CA ALA A 52 -11.05 11.43 -6.16
C ALA A 52 -11.60 12.86 -6.01
N ILE A 53 -11.74 13.34 -4.78
CA ILE A 53 -12.31 14.65 -4.50
C ILE A 53 -11.21 15.71 -4.49
N GLU A 54 -10.12 15.46 -3.75
CA GLU A 54 -9.02 16.40 -3.55
C GLU A 54 -8.12 16.45 -4.79
N ALA A 55 -7.92 15.31 -5.46
CA ALA A 55 -7.09 15.22 -6.66
C ALA A 55 -7.83 15.55 -7.97
N GLU A 56 -9.14 15.83 -7.92
CA GLU A 56 -10.03 16.10 -9.07
C GLU A 56 -9.88 15.10 -10.25
N SER A 57 -9.59 13.83 -9.95
CA SER A 57 -9.35 12.78 -10.94
C SER A 57 -10.40 11.67 -10.88
N ASN A 58 -10.48 10.85 -11.94
CA ASN A 58 -11.32 9.65 -11.89
C ASN A 58 -10.78 8.64 -10.88
N ALA A 59 -11.54 7.58 -10.63
CA ALA A 59 -10.98 6.44 -9.92
C ALA A 59 -10.01 5.73 -10.87
N GLU A 60 -8.77 5.51 -10.46
CA GLU A 60 -7.70 5.05 -11.35
C GLU A 60 -7.15 3.71 -10.84
N ILE A 61 -6.79 2.85 -11.79
CA ILE A 61 -6.15 1.56 -11.52
C ILE A 61 -4.78 1.57 -12.19
N LEU A 62 -3.72 1.45 -11.40
CA LEU A 62 -2.37 1.23 -11.90
C LEU A 62 -2.09 -0.26 -11.93
N SER A 63 -1.88 -0.79 -13.13
CA SER A 63 -1.52 -2.19 -13.33
C SER A 63 -0.07 -2.46 -12.94
N PRO A 64 0.31 -3.73 -12.68
CA PRO A 64 1.69 -4.09 -12.40
C PRO A 64 2.59 -3.97 -13.64
N GLY A 65 2.03 -3.65 -14.82
CA GLY A 65 2.79 -3.30 -16.01
C GLY A 65 3.00 -1.80 -16.18
N GLY A 66 2.47 -1.00 -15.25
CA GLY A 66 2.52 0.45 -15.30
C GLY A 66 1.45 1.09 -16.18
N GLU A 67 0.38 0.37 -16.52
CA GLU A 67 -0.73 0.96 -17.28
C GLU A 67 -1.74 1.58 -16.30
N VAL A 68 -2.12 2.84 -16.54
CA VAL A 68 -3.15 3.53 -15.76
C VAL A 68 -4.48 3.43 -16.50
N VAL A 69 -5.51 2.93 -15.81
CA VAL A 69 -6.86 2.78 -16.32
C VAL A 69 -7.83 3.63 -15.53
N ASP A 70 -8.46 4.59 -16.22
CA ASP A 70 -9.56 5.37 -15.68
C ASP A 70 -10.84 4.55 -15.55
N ALA A 71 -11.48 4.64 -14.38
CA ALA A 71 -12.76 4.05 -14.07
C ALA A 71 -13.68 5.06 -13.40
N LYS A 72 -14.99 4.94 -13.67
CA LYS A 72 -16.01 5.76 -13.00
C LYS A 72 -16.25 5.32 -11.56
N PHE A 73 -16.06 4.04 -11.29
CA PHE A 73 -16.17 3.44 -9.97
C PHE A 73 -15.36 2.15 -9.95
N ILE A 74 -14.76 1.82 -8.82
CA ILE A 74 -13.95 0.62 -8.62
C ILE A 74 -14.48 -0.15 -7.41
N HIS A 75 -14.57 -1.47 -7.56
CA HIS A 75 -14.83 -2.39 -6.46
C HIS A 75 -13.55 -3.14 -6.13
N VAL A 76 -13.08 -3.04 -4.89
CA VAL A 76 -11.81 -3.62 -4.46
C VAL A 76 -12.07 -4.63 -3.36
N ASP A 77 -11.61 -5.88 -3.54
CA ASP A 77 -11.64 -6.89 -2.48
C ASP A 77 -10.53 -6.59 -1.45
N LEU A 78 -10.90 -6.17 -0.25
CA LEU A 78 -10.00 -5.77 0.83
C LEU A 78 -9.14 -6.91 1.36
N TRP A 79 -9.53 -8.17 1.13
CA TRP A 79 -8.71 -9.33 1.52
C TRP A 79 -7.51 -9.56 0.62
N GLN A 80 -7.37 -8.76 -0.44
CA GLN A 80 -6.18 -8.74 -1.28
C GLN A 80 -5.25 -7.56 -0.97
N ILE A 81 -5.63 -6.69 -0.03
CA ILE A 81 -4.91 -5.44 0.22
C ILE A 81 -3.78 -5.63 1.24
N VAL A 82 -2.59 -5.19 0.86
CA VAL A 82 -1.35 -5.29 1.64
C VAL A 82 -1.00 -4.00 2.35
N ALA A 83 -1.48 -2.87 1.83
CA ALA A 83 -1.30 -1.57 2.47
C ALA A 83 -2.35 -0.57 1.97
N LYS A 84 -2.52 0.52 2.73
CA LYS A 84 -3.23 1.72 2.29
C LYS A 84 -2.35 2.94 2.46
N ALA A 85 -2.58 3.95 1.64
CA ALA A 85 -2.01 5.29 1.79
C ALA A 85 -3.12 6.34 1.78
N THR A 86 -2.95 7.37 2.61
CA THR A 86 -3.93 8.44 2.84
C THR A 86 -3.26 9.80 2.91
N GLY A 87 -4.08 10.86 2.89
CA GLY A 87 -3.60 12.23 2.79
C GLY A 87 -3.10 12.56 1.39
N VAL A 88 -3.84 12.08 0.37
CA VAL A 88 -3.53 12.32 -1.03
C VAL A 88 -3.82 13.78 -1.37
N ARG A 89 -2.80 14.54 -1.79
CA ARG A 89 -2.93 15.98 -2.12
C ARG A 89 -3.04 16.23 -3.62
N THR A 90 -2.39 15.39 -4.41
CA THR A 90 -2.29 15.49 -5.87
C THR A 90 -2.49 14.11 -6.46
N ASN A 91 -2.89 14.04 -7.73
CA ASN A 91 -3.05 12.75 -8.39
C ASN A 91 -1.68 12.03 -8.47
N PRO A 92 -1.54 10.84 -7.86
CA PRO A 92 -0.28 10.10 -7.80
C PRO A 92 0.19 9.56 -9.17
N PHE A 93 -0.69 9.56 -10.17
CA PHE A 93 -0.40 9.05 -11.52
C PHE A 93 -0.29 10.17 -12.59
N SER A 94 -0.47 11.44 -12.20
CA SER A 94 -0.45 12.58 -13.14
C SER A 94 0.96 13.09 -13.50
N ASN A 95 2.02 12.59 -12.86
CA ASN A 95 3.39 13.04 -13.16
C ASN A 95 3.99 12.20 -14.31
N ASP A 96 4.43 12.88 -15.37
CA ASP A 96 5.00 12.38 -16.63
C ASP A 96 5.43 10.90 -16.62
N TYR A 97 4.48 10.03 -16.95
CA TYR A 97 4.67 8.60 -17.04
C TYR A 97 5.59 8.28 -18.23
N CYS A 98 6.88 8.11 -17.97
CA CYS A 98 7.80 7.48 -18.92
C CYS A 98 7.96 6.00 -18.53
N PRO A 99 7.47 5.04 -19.34
CA PRO A 99 7.64 3.63 -19.08
C PRO A 99 9.12 3.26 -19.25
N GLY A 100 9.88 3.37 -18.17
CA GLY A 100 11.22 2.80 -18.05
C GLY A 100 11.07 1.30 -17.83
N ALA A 101 11.07 0.54 -18.91
CA ALA A 101 11.20 -0.91 -18.85
C ALA A 101 12.61 -1.25 -18.33
N ASP A 102 12.71 -1.72 -17.09
CA ASP A 102 13.74 -2.65 -16.63
C ASP A 102 13.50 -3.06 -15.17
N GLY A 103 13.60 -4.36 -14.86
CA GLY A 103 13.77 -4.79 -13.47
C GLY A 103 13.06 -6.07 -13.04
N VAL A 104 13.66 -7.21 -13.39
CA VAL A 104 13.50 -8.56 -12.83
C VAL A 104 12.86 -8.64 -11.45
N SER A 105 11.64 -9.19 -11.39
CA SER A 105 10.96 -9.59 -10.14
C SER A 105 11.52 -10.93 -9.65
N GLN A 106 12.36 -10.90 -8.60
CA GLN A 106 12.67 -12.12 -7.84
C GLN A 106 11.48 -12.43 -6.92
N ARG A 107 10.63 -13.37 -7.38
CA ARG A 107 9.69 -14.08 -6.53
C ARG A 107 10.48 -14.84 -5.45
N THR A 108 10.41 -14.38 -4.22
CA THR A 108 10.84 -15.17 -3.06
C THR A 108 9.62 -15.88 -2.50
N GLU A 109 9.55 -17.20 -2.71
CA GLU A 109 8.52 -18.06 -2.14
C GLU A 109 8.81 -18.34 -0.66
N THR A 110 7.94 -17.80 0.20
CA THR A 110 7.34 -18.38 1.41
C THR A 110 8.21 -19.25 2.35
N ASN A 111 8.70 -18.64 3.43
CA ASN A 111 8.95 -19.29 4.73
C ASN A 111 8.36 -18.45 5.90
N GLU A 112 7.20 -17.84 5.64
CA GLU A 112 6.81 -16.54 6.23
C GLU A 112 6.32 -16.55 7.68
N ARG A 113 5.70 -17.62 8.19
CA ARG A 113 4.89 -17.48 9.42
C ARG A 113 5.68 -17.31 10.73
N GLN A 114 6.94 -17.72 10.75
CA GLN A 114 7.79 -17.52 11.94
C GLN A 114 8.60 -16.22 11.81
N GLU A 115 8.98 -15.86 10.59
CA GLU A 115 9.72 -14.65 10.26
C GLU A 115 8.87 -13.38 10.45
N SER A 116 7.56 -13.38 10.11
CA SER A 116 6.71 -12.20 10.28
C SER A 116 6.65 -11.72 11.74
N ARG A 117 6.60 -12.63 12.72
CA ARG A 117 6.55 -12.24 14.14
C ARG A 117 7.86 -11.64 14.63
N GLU A 118 8.98 -12.16 14.15
CA GLU A 118 10.30 -11.62 14.47
C GLU A 118 10.49 -10.24 13.83
N LEU A 119 10.06 -10.07 12.58
CA LEU A 119 10.03 -8.79 11.87
C LEU A 119 9.15 -7.75 12.59
N ILE A 120 7.96 -8.14 13.05
CA ILE A 120 7.09 -7.26 13.86
C ILE A 120 7.78 -6.83 15.16
N CYS A 121 8.49 -7.75 15.83
CA CYS A 121 9.25 -7.42 17.04
C CYS A 121 10.40 -6.45 16.76
N ILE A 122 11.07 -6.60 15.62
CA ILE A 122 12.13 -5.70 15.17
C ILE A 122 11.55 -4.31 14.86
N LEU A 123 10.46 -4.25 14.10
CA LEU A 123 9.78 -3.00 13.77
C LEU A 123 9.32 -2.22 15.00
N ARG A 124 8.79 -2.93 16.03
CA ARG A 124 8.43 -2.28 17.31
C ARG A 124 9.61 -1.58 18.00
N ARG A 125 10.85 -2.03 17.75
CA ARG A 125 12.07 -1.39 18.28
C ARG A 125 12.59 -0.25 17.38
N MET A 126 12.00 -0.09 16.21
CA MET A 126 12.35 0.92 15.20
C MET A 126 11.32 2.06 15.16
N ILE A 127 10.39 2.12 16.12
CA ILE A 127 9.42 3.21 16.24
C ILE A 127 10.19 4.53 16.44
N GLY A 128 9.94 5.50 15.57
CA GLY A 128 10.65 6.78 15.49
C GLY A 128 11.85 6.78 14.55
N ASP A 129 12.27 5.63 14.03
CA ASP A 129 13.35 5.54 13.04
C ASP A 129 12.79 5.62 11.62
N ASN A 130 13.64 5.99 10.66
CA ASN A 130 13.37 5.81 9.24
C ASN A 130 13.53 4.34 8.86
N VAL A 131 12.48 3.79 8.23
CA VAL A 131 12.38 2.37 7.90
C VAL A 131 12.06 2.19 6.43
N VAL A 132 12.49 1.07 5.90
CA VAL A 132 12.10 0.57 4.59
C VAL A 132 11.37 -0.75 4.81
N ILE A 133 10.11 -0.81 4.41
CA ILE A 133 9.26 -2.00 4.53
C ILE A 133 8.91 -2.48 3.13
N THR A 134 9.15 -3.75 2.86
CA THR A 134 8.72 -4.39 1.61
C THR A 134 7.56 -5.33 1.89
N THR A 135 6.56 -5.33 1.01
CA THR A 135 5.39 -6.20 1.13
C THR A 135 5.32 -7.26 0.04
N LEU A 136 4.54 -8.31 0.30
CA LEU A 136 4.01 -9.18 -0.73
C LEU A 136 3.28 -8.31 -1.77
N GLY A 137 3.58 -8.49 -3.05
CA GLY A 137 3.17 -7.57 -4.13
C GLY A 137 4.28 -6.66 -4.65
N GLY A 138 5.44 -6.63 -3.98
CA GLY A 138 6.64 -5.94 -4.47
C GLY A 138 6.61 -4.43 -4.24
N PHE A 139 5.76 -3.96 -3.33
CA PHE A 139 5.77 -2.56 -2.89
C PHE A 139 6.85 -2.32 -1.86
N ILE A 140 7.52 -1.18 -1.98
CA ILE A 140 8.52 -0.71 -1.04
C ILE A 140 8.02 0.60 -0.45
N PHE A 141 7.91 0.65 0.87
CA PHE A 141 7.49 1.82 1.60
C PHE A 141 8.67 2.35 2.41
N GLN A 142 9.08 3.57 2.13
CA GLN A 142 10.12 4.27 2.87
C GLN A 142 9.50 5.43 3.67
N GLY A 143 9.88 5.54 4.93
CA GLY A 143 9.34 6.59 5.79
C GLY A 143 9.69 6.44 7.26
N THR A 144 9.25 7.40 8.07
CA THR A 144 9.37 7.31 9.53
C THR A 144 8.30 6.40 10.12
N LEU A 145 8.72 5.39 10.89
CA LEU A 145 7.79 4.48 11.57
C LEU A 145 7.15 5.16 12.79
N GLY A 146 5.86 5.48 12.69
CA GLY A 146 5.13 6.14 13.78
C GLY A 146 4.63 5.17 14.85
N ASN A 147 4.02 4.06 14.44
CA ASN A 147 3.46 3.09 15.37
C ASN A 147 3.39 1.68 14.77
N VAL A 148 3.39 0.66 15.61
CA VAL A 148 3.17 -0.74 15.23
C VAL A 148 2.17 -1.37 16.19
N ASP A 149 0.92 -1.49 15.76
CA ASP A 149 -0.17 -2.02 16.56
C ASP A 149 -1.09 -2.93 15.73
N ASP A 150 -1.70 -3.92 16.37
CA ASP A 150 -2.67 -4.83 15.73
C ASP A 150 -2.22 -5.44 14.38
N GLU A 151 -0.93 -5.81 14.28
CA GLU A 151 -0.31 -6.32 13.04
C GLU A 151 -0.36 -5.31 11.87
N LEU A 152 -0.44 -4.01 12.19
CA LEU A 152 -0.31 -2.89 11.28
C LEU A 152 0.92 -2.07 11.61
N ALA A 153 1.60 -1.56 10.59
CA ALA A 153 2.62 -0.53 10.73
C ALA A 153 2.09 0.78 10.17
N PHE A 154 2.13 1.83 10.98
CA PHE A 154 1.80 3.19 10.62
C PHE A 154 3.09 3.93 10.31
N ILE A 155 3.22 4.40 9.07
CA ILE A 155 4.39 5.13 8.61
C ILE A 155 3.98 6.51 8.08
N SER A 156 4.79 7.52 8.39
CA SER A 156 4.79 8.77 7.65
C SER A 156 5.62 8.54 6.40
N VAL A 157 5.02 8.75 5.24
CA VAL A 157 5.61 8.36 3.95
C VAL A 157 6.64 9.40 3.51
N ASP A 158 7.85 8.95 3.19
CA ASP A 158 8.81 9.75 2.42
C ASP A 158 8.66 9.40 0.94
N GLU A 159 8.67 8.10 0.61
CA GLU A 159 8.56 7.61 -0.76
C GLU A 159 7.97 6.18 -0.81
N ILE A 160 7.12 5.90 -1.81
CA ILE A 160 6.53 4.57 -2.07
C ILE A 160 6.89 4.14 -3.48
N PHE A 161 7.49 2.95 -3.64
CA PHE A 161 7.80 2.37 -4.94
C PHE A 161 6.87 1.20 -5.25
N GLY A 162 6.35 1.18 -6.48
CA GLY A 162 5.59 0.07 -7.02
C GLY A 162 6.49 -0.93 -7.78
N PRO A 163 6.03 -2.18 -7.99
CA PRO A 163 6.81 -3.23 -8.64
C PRO A 163 7.18 -2.94 -10.11
N ALA A 164 6.56 -1.94 -10.74
CA ALA A 164 6.80 -1.56 -12.14
C ALA A 164 6.88 -0.05 -12.37
N THR A 165 7.05 0.72 -11.30
CA THR A 165 7.23 2.17 -11.40
C THR A 165 8.66 2.52 -11.02
N SER A 166 9.38 3.19 -11.93
CA SER A 166 10.68 3.79 -11.64
C SER A 166 10.55 5.12 -10.92
N SER A 167 9.36 5.72 -10.93
CA SER A 167 8.99 6.87 -10.10
C SER A 167 8.33 6.39 -8.81
N GLY A 168 8.84 6.88 -7.68
CA GLY A 168 8.19 6.74 -6.39
C GLY A 168 7.06 7.74 -6.21
N ILE A 169 6.07 7.39 -5.40
CA ILE A 169 5.05 8.32 -4.88
C ILE A 169 5.66 8.99 -3.66
N SER A 170 5.93 10.29 -3.74
CA SER A 170 6.59 11.06 -2.67
C SER A 170 5.63 11.57 -1.58
N ASP A 171 6.20 12.05 -0.49
CA ASP A 171 5.55 12.74 0.62
C ASP A 171 4.66 13.93 0.20
N ASP A 172 5.04 14.65 -0.85
CA ASP A 172 4.27 15.74 -1.45
C ASP A 172 2.89 15.26 -1.95
N THR A 173 2.81 13.98 -2.32
CA THR A 173 1.60 13.35 -2.86
C THR A 173 0.80 12.66 -1.76
N VAL A 174 1.46 11.94 -0.86
CA VAL A 174 0.84 11.09 0.19
C VAL A 174 1.50 11.37 1.53
N SER A 175 0.70 11.63 2.56
CA SER A 175 1.25 11.93 3.90
C SER A 175 1.52 10.69 4.75
N THR A 176 0.63 9.69 4.71
CA THR A 176 0.70 8.54 5.64
C THR A 176 0.34 7.24 4.94
N ALA A 177 0.95 6.15 5.37
CA ALA A 177 0.59 4.81 4.93
C ALA A 177 0.45 3.85 6.11
N VAL A 178 -0.45 2.88 5.95
CA VAL A 178 -0.70 1.81 6.91
C VAL A 178 -0.50 0.49 6.20
N ILE A 179 0.46 -0.30 6.68
CA ILE A 179 0.89 -1.53 6.05
C ILE A 179 0.39 -2.72 6.86
N ASN A 180 -0.18 -3.71 6.17
CA ASN A 180 -0.57 -4.99 6.75
C ASN A 180 0.68 -5.85 6.98
N LEU A 181 1.07 -6.04 8.23
CA LEU A 181 2.25 -6.83 8.58
C LEU A 181 2.06 -8.32 8.32
N ALA A 182 0.85 -8.79 8.06
CA ALA A 182 0.62 -10.14 7.54
C ALA A 182 1.17 -10.32 6.11
N ALA A 183 1.35 -9.21 5.38
CA ALA A 183 1.94 -9.17 4.05
C ALA A 183 3.39 -8.68 4.06
N ILE A 184 4.07 -8.63 5.21
CA ILE A 184 5.46 -8.17 5.25
C ILE A 184 6.40 -9.20 4.63
N ALA A 185 7.26 -8.75 3.72
CA ALA A 185 8.33 -9.55 3.14
C ALA A 185 9.67 -9.25 3.82
N SER A 186 9.99 -7.96 4.05
CA SER A 186 11.16 -7.56 4.81
C SER A 186 10.99 -6.19 5.45
N ALA A 187 11.79 -5.92 6.48
CA ALA A 187 11.94 -4.59 7.08
C ALA A 187 13.41 -4.33 7.39
N SER A 188 13.87 -3.11 7.09
CA SER A 188 15.21 -2.63 7.44
C SER A 188 15.15 -1.17 7.87
N ARG A 189 16.17 -0.74 8.61
CA ARG A 189 16.39 0.70 8.88
C ARG A 189 16.92 1.35 7.61
N SER A 190 16.35 2.49 7.25
CA SER A 190 16.98 3.38 6.28
C SER A 190 18.17 4.03 6.96
N THR A 191 19.39 3.68 6.55
CA THR A 191 20.57 4.44 6.93
C THR A 191 20.71 5.58 5.93
N GLU A 192 20.37 6.80 6.35
CA GLU A 192 20.81 8.00 5.66
C GLU A 192 22.34 7.97 5.65
N CYS A 193 22.92 7.82 4.46
CA CYS A 193 24.37 7.98 4.23
C CYS A 193 24.71 9.45 4.02
#